data_AF-A0A924NMJ9-F1
#
_entry.id   AF-A0A924NMJ9-F1
#
_cell.length_a   1.000
_cell.length_b   1.000
_cell.length_c   1.000
_cell.angle_alpha   90.00
_cell.angle_beta   90.00
_cell.angle_gamma   90.00
#
_symmetry.space_group_name_H-M   'P 1'
#
loop_
_entity.id
_entity.type
_entity.pdbx_description
1 polymer ?
#
loop_
_entity_poly.entity_id
_entity_poly.type
_entity_poly.pdbx_seq_one_letter_code
_entity_poly.pdbx_strand_id
1 'polypeptide(L)'
;MPLNIAAHDHLTLMQATVVSWVRLVCEERDLRGPVRNDLSVLTTWLFSHLPWLLEHPADGDLADEMRDLSSTADALAQSTRQPTRAGADCFDCGGHLLRRITGDGLEEDHVTCTVCHVQYEPSRYMLALKAAAWDAARVVRDGEAWATPASLAHDLGRSEVTIRSWQLREQVRSRRIGGIVFVNVADVEDRHSPKGETA
;
A
#
# COMPACT_ATOMS: atom_id res chain seq x y z
N MET A 1 -7.93 3.54 -21.94
CA MET A 1 -8.35 2.93 -20.66
C MET A 1 -9.49 1.98 -20.98
N PRO A 2 -9.32 0.65 -20.85
CA PRO A 2 -10.39 -0.29 -21.16
C PRO A 2 -11.54 -0.08 -20.18
N LEU A 3 -12.78 -0.09 -20.69
CA LEU A 3 -13.99 -0.01 -19.89
C LEU A 3 -14.08 -1.30 -19.04
N ASN A 4 -14.23 -1.18 -17.72
CA ASN A 4 -14.49 -2.34 -16.87
C ASN A 4 -15.97 -2.73 -17.04
N ILE A 5 -16.22 -3.63 -18.00
CA ILE A 5 -17.57 -4.10 -18.35
C ILE A 5 -18.28 -4.71 -17.12
N ALA A 6 -17.57 -5.49 -16.31
CA ALA A 6 -18.12 -6.07 -15.09
C ALA A 6 -18.56 -5.01 -14.07
N ALA A 7 -17.79 -3.93 -13.90
CA ALA A 7 -18.20 -2.82 -13.04
C ALA A 7 -19.42 -2.06 -13.59
N HIS A 8 -19.52 -1.91 -14.91
CA HIS A 8 -20.67 -1.28 -15.55
C HIS A 8 -21.95 -2.12 -15.40
N ASP A 9 -21.85 -3.44 -15.61
CA ASP A 9 -22.96 -4.37 -15.44
C ASP A 9 -23.44 -4.39 -13.98
N HIS A 10 -22.51 -4.37 -13.01
CA HIS A 10 -22.86 -4.31 -11.60
C HIS A 10 -23.57 -3.01 -11.21
N LEU A 11 -23.13 -1.86 -11.72
CA LEU A 11 -23.82 -0.58 -11.51
C LEU A 11 -25.24 -0.59 -12.09
N THR A 12 -25.42 -1.23 -13.25
CA THR A 12 -26.72 -1.39 -13.90
C THR A 12 -27.65 -2.27 -13.06
N LEU A 13 -27.13 -3.39 -12.52
CA LEU A 13 -27.86 -4.27 -11.62
C LEU A 13 -28.26 -3.55 -10.33
N MET A 14 -27.31 -2.87 -9.68
CA MET A 14 -27.55 -2.09 -8.46
C MET A 14 -28.64 -1.04 -8.67
N GLN A 15 -28.61 -0.32 -9.79
CA GLN A 15 -29.65 0.66 -10.12
C GLN A 15 -31.00 -0.01 -10.34
N ALA A 16 -31.07 -1.14 -11.06
CA ALA A 16 -32.32 -1.86 -11.29
C ALA A 16 -32.96 -2.34 -9.98
N THR A 17 -32.17 -2.91 -9.07
CA THR A 17 -32.63 -3.34 -7.75
C THR A 17 -33.11 -2.18 -6.88
N VAL A 18 -32.38 -1.07 -6.81
CA VAL A 18 -32.86 0.09 -6.03
C VAL A 18 -34.15 0.64 -6.64
N VAL A 19 -34.28 0.66 -7.98
CA VAL A 19 -35.52 1.09 -8.65
C VAL A 19 -36.71 0.18 -8.35
N SER A 20 -36.53 -1.15 -8.26
CA SER A 20 -37.63 -2.05 -7.90
C SER A 20 -38.14 -1.79 -6.49
N TRP A 21 -37.24 -1.59 -5.53
CA TRP A 21 -37.61 -1.22 -4.16
C TRP A 21 -38.29 0.15 -4.07
N VAL A 22 -37.80 1.15 -4.81
CA VAL A 22 -38.45 2.46 -4.88
C VAL A 22 -39.87 2.33 -5.44
N ARG A 23 -40.08 1.52 -6.48
CA ARG A 23 -41.42 1.29 -7.05
C ARG A 23 -42.37 0.61 -6.07
N LEU A 24 -41.91 -0.43 -5.37
CA LEU A 24 -42.70 -1.09 -4.32
C LEU A 24 -43.20 -0.07 -3.28
N VAL A 25 -42.29 0.75 -2.74
CA VAL A 25 -42.63 1.79 -1.75
C VAL A 25 -43.61 2.80 -2.34
N CYS A 26 -43.45 3.19 -3.61
CA CYS A 26 -44.34 4.13 -4.28
C CYS A 26 -45.74 3.56 -4.48
N GLU A 27 -45.85 2.30 -4.89
CA GLU A 27 -47.11 1.61 -5.16
C GLU A 27 -47.90 1.37 -3.88
N GLU A 28 -47.26 0.86 -2.83
CA GLU A 28 -47.95 0.53 -1.58
C GLU A 28 -48.28 1.75 -0.71
N ARG A 29 -47.52 2.84 -0.86
CA ARG A 29 -47.72 4.06 -0.07
C ARG A 29 -48.32 5.22 -0.86
N ASP A 30 -48.71 5.00 -2.12
CA ASP A 30 -49.24 6.01 -3.04
C ASP A 30 -48.34 7.27 -3.13
N LEU A 31 -47.05 7.05 -3.33
CA LEU A 31 -46.04 8.11 -3.45
C LEU A 31 -45.60 8.30 -4.91
N ARG A 32 -45.28 9.55 -5.28
CA ARG A 32 -44.77 9.87 -6.63
C ARG A 32 -43.34 9.41 -6.90
N GLY A 33 -42.59 9.04 -5.85
CA GLY A 33 -41.17 8.69 -5.94
C GLY A 33 -40.22 9.89 -6.11
N PRO A 34 -38.92 9.62 -6.25
CA PRO A 34 -37.89 10.64 -6.40
C PRO A 34 -37.93 11.32 -7.78
N VAL A 35 -37.50 12.58 -7.82
CA VAL A 35 -37.53 13.43 -9.04
C VAL A 35 -36.52 12.98 -10.10
N ARG A 36 -35.48 12.24 -9.69
CA ARG A 36 -34.39 11.78 -10.57
C ARG A 36 -34.12 10.30 -10.33
N ASN A 37 -33.64 9.65 -11.39
CA ASN A 37 -33.32 8.23 -11.40
C ASN A 37 -31.82 7.95 -11.22
N ASP A 38 -31.08 8.89 -10.65
CA ASP A 38 -29.68 8.67 -10.31
C ASP A 38 -29.57 7.83 -9.03
N LEU A 39 -28.56 6.96 -8.98
CA LEU A 39 -28.40 5.98 -7.91
C LEU A 39 -28.29 6.62 -6.52
N SER A 40 -27.64 7.79 -6.42
CA SER A 40 -27.53 8.54 -5.18
C SER A 40 -28.88 9.07 -4.67
N VAL A 41 -29.71 9.63 -5.56
CA VAL A 41 -31.04 10.14 -5.21
C VAL A 41 -31.98 9.00 -4.87
N LEU A 42 -31.96 7.90 -5.63
CA LEU A 42 -32.78 6.73 -5.37
C LEU A 42 -32.45 6.11 -4.00
N THR A 43 -31.17 5.89 -3.71
CA THR A 43 -30.74 5.30 -2.42
C THR A 43 -31.05 6.23 -1.24
N THR A 44 -30.81 7.54 -1.38
CA THR A 44 -31.16 8.53 -0.34
C THR A 44 -32.66 8.56 -0.07
N TRP A 45 -33.48 8.55 -1.13
CA TRP A 45 -34.94 8.51 -1.01
C TRP A 45 -35.39 7.22 -0.33
N LEU A 46 -34.89 6.06 -0.77
CA LEU A 46 -35.22 4.76 -0.19
C LEU A 46 -34.84 4.70 1.29
N PHE A 47 -33.69 5.25 1.66
CA PHE A 47 -33.23 5.31 3.05
C PHE A 47 -34.17 6.11 3.96
N SER A 48 -34.82 7.15 3.43
CA SER A 48 -35.84 7.90 4.19
C SER A 48 -37.10 7.10 4.49
N HIS A 49 -37.33 6.01 3.75
CA HIS A 49 -38.45 5.08 3.92
C HIS A 49 -38.05 3.78 4.63
N LEU A 50 -36.79 3.65 5.06
CA LEU A 50 -36.26 2.45 5.70
C LEU A 50 -37.07 2.01 6.94
N PRO A 51 -37.55 2.91 7.82
CA PRO A 51 -38.37 2.48 8.97
C PRO A 51 -39.63 1.73 8.56
N TRP A 52 -40.26 2.09 7.44
CA TRP A 52 -41.43 1.39 6.92
C TRP A 52 -41.04 0.06 6.27
N LEU A 53 -39.94 0.04 5.52
CA LEU A 53 -39.43 -1.17 4.89
C LEU A 53 -39.01 -2.25 5.91
N LEU A 54 -38.51 -1.85 7.07
CA LEU A 54 -38.16 -2.78 8.16
C LEU A 54 -39.37 -3.41 8.85
N GLU A 55 -40.57 -2.86 8.65
CA GLU A 55 -41.83 -3.43 9.13
C GLU A 55 -42.59 -4.18 8.02
N HIS A 56 -42.09 -4.11 6.78
CA HIS A 56 -42.73 -4.72 5.61
C HIS A 56 -42.48 -6.24 5.59
N PRO A 57 -43.44 -7.07 5.11
CA PRO A 57 -43.27 -8.53 5.04
C PRO A 57 -42.09 -9.03 4.17
N ALA A 58 -41.52 -8.16 3.34
CA ALA A 58 -40.37 -8.44 2.47
C ALA A 58 -39.05 -7.82 3.00
N ASP A 59 -38.97 -7.51 4.29
CA ASP A 59 -37.76 -7.00 4.94
C ASP A 59 -36.55 -7.92 4.77
N GLY A 60 -36.77 -9.24 4.82
CA GLY A 60 -35.75 -10.25 4.56
C GLY A 60 -35.17 -10.15 3.15
N ASP A 61 -36.02 -10.07 2.14
CA ASP A 61 -35.61 -9.94 0.73
C ASP A 61 -34.82 -8.65 0.50
N LEU A 62 -35.25 -7.54 1.12
CA LEU A 62 -34.52 -6.27 1.07
C LEU A 62 -33.12 -6.40 1.67
N ALA A 63 -33.01 -7.03 2.85
CA ALA A 63 -31.73 -7.21 3.52
C ALA A 63 -30.77 -8.08 2.72
N ASP A 64 -31.28 -9.15 2.09
CA ASP A 64 -30.51 -10.07 1.27
C ASP A 64 -30.03 -9.40 -0.03
N GLU A 65 -30.93 -8.74 -0.77
CA GLU A 65 -30.55 -8.04 -2.00
C GLU A 65 -29.54 -6.91 -1.75
N MET A 66 -29.71 -6.12 -0.67
CA MET A 66 -28.74 -5.07 -0.33
C MET A 66 -27.38 -5.64 0.09
N ARG A 67 -27.37 -6.79 0.79
CA ARG A 67 -26.14 -7.48 1.17
C ARG A 67 -25.40 -8.02 -0.05
N ASP A 68 -26.11 -8.61 -1.01
CA ASP A 68 -25.52 -9.15 -2.24
C ASP A 68 -24.92 -8.05 -3.11
N LEU A 69 -25.63 -6.91 -3.24
CA LEU A 69 -25.13 -5.74 -3.95
C LEU A 69 -23.87 -5.17 -3.30
N SER A 70 -23.86 -5.03 -1.96
CA SER A 70 -22.70 -4.52 -1.21
C SER A 70 -21.51 -5.46 -1.33
N SER A 71 -21.72 -6.77 -1.16
CA SER A 71 -20.64 -7.78 -1.21
C SER A 71 -19.98 -7.81 -2.58
N THR A 72 -20.78 -7.68 -3.64
CA THR A 72 -20.27 -7.65 -5.02
C THR A 72 -19.56 -6.33 -5.32
N ALA A 73 -20.09 -5.20 -4.84
CA ALA A 73 -19.41 -3.90 -4.95
C ALA A 73 -18.05 -3.92 -4.24
N ASP A 74 -17.99 -4.51 -3.04
CA ASP A 74 -16.77 -4.68 -2.28
C ASP A 74 -15.77 -5.60 -2.99
N ALA A 75 -16.22 -6.71 -3.58
CA ALA A 75 -15.36 -7.60 -4.37
C ALA A 75 -14.76 -6.87 -5.59
N LEU A 76 -15.57 -6.09 -6.31
CA LEU A 76 -15.13 -5.28 -7.44
C LEU A 76 -14.17 -4.15 -7.01
N ALA A 77 -14.42 -3.51 -5.86
CA ALA A 77 -13.52 -2.52 -5.28
C ALA A 77 -12.21 -3.13 -4.78
N GLN A 78 -12.25 -4.36 -4.24
CA GLN A 78 -11.06 -5.09 -3.81
C GLN A 78 -10.19 -5.54 -5.00
N SER A 79 -10.80 -5.81 -6.17
CA SER A 79 -10.04 -6.04 -7.42
C SER A 79 -9.25 -4.80 -7.89
N THR A 80 -9.55 -3.62 -7.33
CA THR A 80 -8.88 -2.35 -7.58
C THR A 80 -7.98 -1.89 -6.42
N ARG A 81 -7.29 -2.83 -5.73
CA ARG A 81 -6.20 -2.45 -4.81
C ARG A 81 -5.21 -1.54 -5.52
N GLN A 82 -5.11 -0.29 -5.03
CA GLN A 82 -4.22 0.69 -5.62
C GLN A 82 -2.77 0.19 -5.60
N PRO A 83 -1.98 0.44 -6.65
CA PRO A 83 -0.58 0.09 -6.64
C PRO A 83 0.12 0.77 -5.46
N THR A 84 0.85 0.00 -4.66
CA THR A 84 1.58 0.52 -3.50
C THR A 84 3.05 0.73 -3.85
N ARG A 85 3.75 1.62 -3.15
CA ARG A 85 5.19 1.81 -3.37
C ARG A 85 5.95 0.54 -3.01
N ALA A 86 6.79 0.07 -3.93
CA ALA A 86 7.58 -1.15 -3.77
C ALA A 86 8.92 -0.92 -3.02
N GLY A 87 9.08 0.21 -2.31
CA GLY A 87 10.26 0.47 -1.46
C GLY A 87 11.61 0.62 -2.19
N ALA A 88 11.64 0.61 -3.53
CA ALA A 88 12.84 0.82 -4.34
C ALA A 88 12.54 1.66 -5.59
N ASP A 89 13.60 2.19 -6.20
CA ASP A 89 13.55 2.95 -7.43
C ASP A 89 14.09 2.11 -8.61
N CYS A 90 13.72 2.50 -9.83
CA CYS A 90 14.08 1.80 -11.04
C CYS A 90 15.55 2.04 -11.41
N PHE A 91 16.31 0.98 -11.66
CA PHE A 91 17.69 1.06 -12.15
C PHE A 91 17.85 1.78 -13.49
N ASP A 92 16.87 1.67 -14.38
CA ASP A 92 17.01 2.18 -15.75
C ASP A 92 16.74 3.69 -15.84
N CYS A 93 15.82 4.21 -15.03
CA CYS A 93 15.36 5.60 -15.13
C CYS A 93 15.24 6.37 -13.81
N GLY A 94 15.51 5.74 -12.67
CA GLY A 94 15.36 6.35 -11.34
C GLY A 94 13.92 6.56 -10.87
N GLY A 95 12.91 6.22 -11.68
CA GLY A 95 11.50 6.36 -11.30
C GLY A 95 11.06 5.36 -10.22
N HIS A 96 10.04 5.70 -9.43
CA HIS A 96 9.55 4.83 -8.36
C HIS A 96 8.97 3.52 -8.90
N LEU A 97 9.25 2.42 -8.19
CA LEU A 97 8.63 1.13 -8.43
C LEU A 97 7.33 1.00 -7.64
N LEU A 98 6.29 0.46 -8.29
CA LEU A 98 5.01 0.15 -7.68
C LEU A 98 4.76 -1.35 -7.72
N ARG A 99 4.15 -1.85 -6.64
CA ARG A 99 3.72 -3.22 -6.45
C ARG A 99 2.21 -3.32 -6.68
N ARG A 100 1.78 -4.21 -7.57
CA ARG A 100 0.36 -4.55 -7.75
C ARG A 100 0.11 -5.91 -7.12
N ILE A 101 -0.80 -5.96 -6.15
CA ILE A 101 -1.27 -7.19 -5.55
C ILE A 101 -2.60 -7.51 -6.23
N THR A 102 -2.64 -8.54 -7.08
CA THR A 102 -3.89 -9.02 -7.69
C THR A 102 -4.75 -9.76 -6.66
N GLY A 103 -6.03 -9.93 -6.96
CA GLY A 103 -7.02 -10.54 -6.06
C GLY A 103 -6.69 -11.99 -5.65
N ASP A 104 -5.85 -12.66 -6.44
CA ASP A 104 -5.56 -14.09 -6.31
C ASP A 104 -4.38 -14.37 -5.35
N GLY A 105 -3.79 -13.32 -4.77
CA GLY A 105 -2.67 -13.42 -3.83
C GLY A 105 -1.31 -13.07 -4.47
N LEU A 106 -0.21 -13.53 -3.85
CA LEU A 106 1.17 -13.21 -4.24
C LEU A 106 1.59 -13.76 -5.62
N GLU A 107 0.73 -14.54 -6.29
CA GLU A 107 1.09 -15.30 -7.49
C GLU A 107 1.34 -14.44 -8.74
N GLU A 108 0.78 -13.22 -8.80
CA GLU A 108 1.05 -12.24 -9.87
C GLU A 108 1.58 -10.91 -9.31
N ASP A 109 2.50 -10.99 -8.35
CA ASP A 109 3.19 -9.83 -7.80
C ASP A 109 4.15 -9.24 -8.85
N HIS A 110 3.65 -8.30 -9.64
CA HIS A 110 4.45 -7.59 -10.63
C HIS A 110 4.86 -6.21 -10.09
N VAL A 111 6.17 -6.00 -10.04
CA VAL A 111 6.75 -4.69 -9.71
C VAL A 111 7.02 -3.93 -11.00
N THR A 112 6.43 -2.76 -11.16
CA THR A 112 6.52 -1.97 -12.39
C THR A 112 7.00 -0.55 -12.10
N CYS A 113 7.88 -0.03 -12.95
CA CYS A 113 8.27 1.38 -12.87
C CYS A 113 7.14 2.32 -13.30
N THR A 114 6.97 3.42 -12.57
CA THR A 114 6.01 4.48 -12.89
C THR A 114 6.34 5.28 -14.14
N VAL A 115 7.62 5.35 -14.52
CA VAL A 115 8.11 6.23 -15.59
C VAL A 115 8.36 5.45 -16.87
N CYS A 116 9.25 4.46 -16.86
CA CYS A 116 9.60 3.70 -18.06
C CYS A 116 8.76 2.42 -18.24
N HIS A 117 7.86 2.12 -17.29
CA HIS A 117 6.96 0.97 -17.33
C HIS A 117 7.63 -0.40 -17.46
N VAL A 118 8.94 -0.49 -17.21
CA VAL A 118 9.64 -1.77 -17.13
C VAL A 118 9.07 -2.59 -15.98
N GLN A 119 8.78 -3.86 -16.25
CA GLN A 119 8.36 -4.84 -15.25
C GLN A 119 9.59 -5.58 -14.71
N TYR A 120 9.66 -5.73 -13.40
CA TYR A 120 10.77 -6.38 -12.71
C TYR A 120 10.41 -7.81 -12.36
N GLU A 121 11.24 -8.73 -12.85
CA GLU A 121 11.32 -10.08 -12.33
C GLU A 121 11.77 -10.07 -10.85
N PRO A 122 11.38 -11.07 -10.04
CA PRO A 122 11.69 -11.11 -8.61
C PRO A 122 13.17 -10.89 -8.28
N SER A 123 14.08 -11.48 -9.04
CA SER A 123 15.53 -11.33 -8.84
C SER A 123 16.02 -9.90 -9.07
N ARG A 124 15.50 -9.22 -10.10
CA ARG A 124 15.83 -7.83 -10.43
C ARG A 124 15.27 -6.87 -9.39
N TYR A 125 14.05 -7.12 -8.92
CA TYR A 125 13.46 -6.36 -7.82
C TYR A 125 14.22 -6.55 -6.50
N MET A 126 14.63 -7.78 -6.17
CA MET A 126 15.47 -8.02 -4.99
C MET A 126 16.81 -7.28 -5.06
N LEU A 127 17.40 -7.13 -6.25
CA LEU A 127 18.59 -6.32 -6.44
C LEU A 127 18.31 -4.83 -6.20
N ALA A 128 17.17 -4.32 -6.69
CA ALA A 128 16.77 -2.92 -6.48
C ALA A 128 16.51 -2.61 -5.00
N LEU A 129 15.85 -3.52 -4.27
CA LEU A 129 15.68 -3.40 -2.82
C LEU A 129 17.02 -3.39 -2.08
N LYS A 130 17.97 -4.24 -2.49
CA LYS A 130 19.31 -4.25 -1.91
C LYS A 130 20.05 -2.94 -2.16
N ALA A 131 19.98 -2.41 -3.38
CA ALA A 131 20.58 -1.12 -3.73
C ALA A 131 19.96 0.02 -2.91
N ALA A 132 18.63 0.11 -2.84
CA ALA A 132 17.93 1.11 -2.03
C ALA A 132 18.29 1.00 -0.54
N ALA A 133 18.41 -0.22 -0.01
CA ALA A 133 18.86 -0.45 1.35
C ALA A 133 20.32 0.00 1.56
N TRP A 134 21.18 -0.17 0.56
CA TRP A 134 22.58 0.26 0.59
C TRP A 134 22.71 1.78 0.55
N ASP A 135 21.94 2.44 -0.30
CA ASP A 135 21.91 3.90 -0.38
C ASP A 135 21.37 4.50 0.93
N ALA A 136 20.32 3.90 1.50
CA ALA A 136 19.79 4.27 2.80
C ALA A 136 20.73 3.92 3.97
N ALA A 137 21.73 3.06 3.74
CA ALA A 137 22.66 2.64 4.79
C ALA A 137 23.70 3.72 5.14
N ARG A 138 23.74 4.83 4.41
CA ARG A 138 24.56 6.01 4.70
C ARG A 138 23.73 7.28 4.70
N VAL A 139 23.91 8.11 5.71
CA VAL A 139 23.22 9.41 5.82
C VAL A 139 24.18 10.46 6.35
N VAL A 140 24.11 11.68 5.81
CA VAL A 140 24.82 12.84 6.37
C VAL A 140 23.84 13.65 7.20
N ARG A 141 24.18 13.88 8.47
CA ARG A 141 23.37 14.66 9.42
C ARG A 141 24.28 15.52 10.26
N ASP A 142 23.93 16.80 10.37
CA ASP A 142 24.68 17.78 11.15
C ASP A 142 26.15 17.91 10.68
N GLY A 143 26.40 17.68 9.38
CA GLY A 143 27.74 17.66 8.78
C GLY A 143 28.54 16.38 9.02
N GLU A 144 28.01 15.44 9.81
CA GLU A 144 28.66 14.16 10.10
C GLU A 144 28.09 13.03 9.24
N ALA A 145 28.96 12.11 8.83
CA ALA A 145 28.56 10.89 8.12
C ALA A 145 28.18 9.78 9.12
N TRP A 146 27.04 9.15 8.87
CA TRP A 146 26.48 8.07 9.66
C TRP A 146 26.21 6.88 8.75
N ALA A 147 26.49 5.68 9.21
CA ALA A 147 26.25 4.47 8.44
C ALA A 147 25.72 3.33 9.30
N THR A 148 25.02 2.37 8.70
CA THR A 148 24.60 1.17 9.43
C THR A 148 25.83 0.29 9.76
N PRO A 149 25.81 -0.47 10.87
CA PRO A 149 26.91 -1.38 11.20
C PRO A 149 27.23 -2.37 10.08
N ALA A 150 26.22 -2.84 9.34
CA ALA A 150 26.40 -3.77 8.22
C ALA A 150 27.12 -3.13 7.03
N SER A 151 26.80 -1.88 6.68
CA SER A 151 27.52 -1.15 5.62
C SER A 151 28.99 -0.96 5.99
N LEU A 152 29.28 -0.47 7.21
CA LEU A 152 30.66 -0.25 7.65
C LEU A 152 31.47 -1.54 7.77
N ALA A 153 30.82 -2.63 8.17
CA ALA A 153 31.46 -3.95 8.22
C ALA A 153 31.98 -4.35 6.84
N HIS A 154 31.15 -4.17 5.81
CA HIS A 154 31.53 -4.46 4.43
C HIS A 154 32.68 -3.56 3.96
N ASP A 155 32.55 -2.25 4.13
CA ASP A 155 33.52 -1.29 3.59
C ASP A 155 34.89 -1.39 4.26
N LEU A 156 34.92 -1.64 5.56
CA LEU A 156 36.16 -1.77 6.34
C LEU A 156 36.69 -3.21 6.37
N GLY A 157 36.02 -4.17 5.71
CA GLY A 157 36.38 -5.59 5.79
C GLY A 157 36.39 -6.14 7.21
N ARG A 158 35.51 -5.65 8.09
CA ARG A 158 35.39 -6.06 9.50
C ARG A 158 34.10 -6.83 9.74
N SER A 159 34.04 -7.60 10.83
CA SER A 159 32.79 -8.25 11.21
C SER A 159 31.78 -7.23 11.76
N GLU A 160 30.51 -7.35 11.37
CA GLU A 160 29.43 -6.51 11.93
C GLU A 160 29.33 -6.66 13.45
N VAL A 161 29.60 -7.86 13.98
CA VAL A 161 29.64 -8.14 15.42
C VAL A 161 30.66 -7.25 16.13
N THR A 162 31.82 -7.02 15.52
CA THR A 162 32.85 -6.12 16.08
C THR A 162 32.34 -4.70 16.18
N ILE A 163 31.75 -4.16 15.11
CA ILE A 163 31.22 -2.79 15.09
C ILE A 163 30.06 -2.63 16.09
N ARG A 164 29.15 -3.61 16.15
CA ARG A 164 28.08 -3.66 17.17
C ARG A 164 28.64 -3.74 18.59
N SER A 165 29.74 -4.45 18.81
CA SER A 165 30.38 -4.49 20.13
C SER A 165 30.96 -3.14 20.54
N TRP A 166 31.52 -2.37 19.60
CA TRP A 166 31.98 -1.00 19.86
C TRP A 166 30.81 -0.08 20.17
N GLN A 167 29.70 -0.23 19.44
CA GLN A 167 28.46 0.50 19.70
C GLN A 167 27.92 0.22 21.11
N LEU A 168 27.78 -1.07 21.47
CA LEU A 168 27.25 -1.49 22.78
C LEU A 168 28.13 -1.08 23.95
N ARG A 169 29.43 -0.91 23.71
CA ARG A 169 30.40 -0.41 24.69
C ARG A 169 30.52 1.12 24.70
N GLU A 170 29.67 1.81 23.96
CA GLU A 170 29.67 3.28 23.79
C GLU A 170 31.02 3.83 23.28
N GLN A 171 31.75 3.01 22.54
CA GLN A 171 33.07 3.35 21.99
C GLN A 171 32.97 4.09 20.65
N VAL A 172 31.80 4.06 20.02
CA VAL A 172 31.45 4.81 18.82
C VAL A 172 30.07 5.41 19.02
N ARG A 173 29.85 6.64 18.57
CA ARG A 173 28.55 7.29 18.68
C ARG A 173 27.55 6.57 17.79
N SER A 174 26.32 6.45 18.27
CA SER A 174 25.22 5.86 17.52
C SER A 174 23.96 6.69 17.66
N ARG A 175 23.12 6.65 16.63
CA ARG A 175 21.84 7.36 16.57
C ARG A 175 20.82 6.48 15.87
N ARG A 176 19.55 6.60 16.29
CA ARG A 176 18.43 5.92 15.64
C ARG A 176 17.72 6.89 14.69
N ILE A 177 17.59 6.53 13.43
CA ILE A 177 16.91 7.32 12.40
C ILE A 177 15.87 6.43 11.75
N GLY A 178 14.58 6.78 11.86
CA GLY A 178 13.49 5.95 11.33
C GLY A 178 13.44 4.53 11.90
N GLY A 179 13.86 4.34 13.15
CA GLY A 179 13.93 3.02 13.80
C GLY A 179 15.20 2.21 13.51
N ILE A 180 15.98 2.61 12.50
CA ILE A 180 17.25 1.98 12.11
C ILE A 180 18.39 2.59 12.92
N VAL A 181 19.34 1.76 13.37
CA VAL A 181 20.52 2.20 14.11
C VAL A 181 21.65 2.53 13.14
N PHE A 182 22.17 3.74 13.25
CA PHE A 182 23.36 4.21 12.55
C PHE A 182 24.47 4.46 13.56
N VAL A 183 25.71 4.25 13.15
CA VAL A 183 26.93 4.60 13.88
C VAL A 183 27.69 5.67 13.12
N ASN A 184 28.37 6.56 13.84
CA ASN A 184 29.18 7.60 13.24
C ASN A 184 30.37 6.97 12.50
N VAL A 185 30.59 7.38 11.24
CA VAL A 185 31.60 6.77 10.37
C VAL A 185 33.01 7.09 10.88
N ALA A 186 33.28 8.33 11.26
CA ALA A 186 34.60 8.77 11.72
C ALA A 186 35.05 8.03 12.99
N ASP A 187 34.15 7.87 13.97
CA ASP A 187 34.46 7.15 15.21
C ASP A 187 34.85 5.68 14.95
N VAL A 188 34.25 5.05 13.93
CA VAL A 188 34.54 3.66 13.53
C VAL A 188 35.86 3.58 12.76
N GLU A 189 36.13 4.53 11.86
CA GLU A 189 37.38 4.62 11.10
C GLU A 189 38.59 4.88 12.02
N ASP A 190 38.47 5.80 12.98
CA ASP A 190 39.50 6.09 13.98
C ASP A 190 39.88 4.85 14.80
N ARG A 191 38.89 3.97 15.04
CA ARG A 191 39.07 2.73 15.79
C ARG A 191 39.56 1.58 14.91
N HIS A 192 39.28 1.64 13.61
CA HIS A 192 39.78 0.69 12.62
C HIS A 192 41.26 0.94 12.29
N SER A 193 41.68 2.20 12.26
CA SER A 193 43.08 2.59 12.08
C SER A 193 43.96 1.91 13.13
N PRO A 194 45.07 1.25 12.71
CA PRO A 194 45.98 0.64 13.67
C PRO A 194 46.55 1.73 14.59
N LYS A 195 46.39 1.54 15.90
CA LYS A 195 47.07 2.36 16.91
C LYS A 195 48.58 2.12 16.80
N GLY A 196 49.26 2.95 16.01
CA GLY A 196 50.71 3.17 16.02
C GLY A 196 51.59 1.98 15.68
N GLU A 197 52.16 1.98 14.48
CA GLU A 197 53.58 1.64 14.36
C GLU A 197 54.35 2.69 15.16
N THR A 198 54.72 2.33 16.39
CA THR A 198 55.71 3.05 17.18
C THR A 198 57.07 2.87 16.50
N ALA A 199 57.64 3.99 16.04
CA ALA A 199 59.07 4.14 15.79
C ALA A 199 59.88 4.05 17.09
#